data_AF-A0A2T5PMW9-F1
#
_entry.id   AF-A0A2T5PMW9-F1
#
_cell.length_a   1.000
_cell.length_b   1.000
_cell.length_c   1.000
_cell.angle_alpha   90.00
_cell.angle_beta   90.00
_cell.angle_gamma   90.00
#
_symmetry.space_group_name_H-M   'P 1'
#
loop_
_entity.id
_entity.type
_entity.pdbx_description
1 polymer ?
#
loop_
_entity_poly.entity_id
_entity_poly.type
_entity_poly.pdbx_seq_one_letter_code
_entity_poly.pdbx_strand_id
1 'polypeptide(L)'
;MQELFECFIKPDKILTREAITHEARMTYWGHLEATIYQFHSMHSAAELDAILQGEPTIVATAQACYDYAINGVLRPATSDVEAESISHDWKALASLIRAARYGIEFFSPEVDSEDVGVPDQLEQLMFHAMLRARLDLATIPNLDEDVLPSPLRPATSHKLNLKEIGVLARMEEKSVRNATQPKAPDRLQTCKEGTRTVVEFHEALRWLKGRRHFKPTVLV
;
A
#
# COMPACT_ATOMS: atom_id res chain seq x y z
N MET A 1 11.84 0.50 -4.17
CA MET A 1 10.86 0.34 -3.07
C MET A 1 9.74 -0.62 -3.47
N GLN A 2 9.12 -0.46 -4.64
CA GLN A 2 8.03 -1.32 -5.13
C GLN A 2 8.35 -2.83 -5.17
N GLU A 3 9.51 -3.23 -5.69
CA GLU A 3 9.90 -4.66 -5.85
C GLU A 3 9.92 -5.44 -4.53
N LEU A 4 10.12 -4.75 -3.40
CA LEU A 4 10.19 -5.38 -2.07
C LEU A 4 8.82 -5.80 -1.55
N PHE A 5 7.77 -5.09 -1.93
CA PHE A 5 6.40 -5.44 -1.54
C PHE A 5 5.77 -6.46 -2.49
N GLU A 6 6.27 -6.58 -3.72
CA GLU A 6 5.66 -7.40 -4.77
C GLU A 6 5.68 -8.92 -4.48
N CYS A 7 6.64 -9.39 -3.67
CA CYS A 7 6.91 -10.81 -3.41
C CYS A 7 5.75 -11.55 -2.75
N PHE A 8 4.90 -10.87 -1.97
CA PHE A 8 3.85 -11.50 -1.14
C PHE A 8 2.43 -11.07 -1.51
N ILE A 9 2.27 -10.34 -2.62
CA ILE A 9 0.98 -9.77 -3.01
C ILE A 9 0.03 -10.83 -3.57
N LYS A 10 -1.18 -10.88 -3.00
CA LYS A 10 -2.32 -11.63 -3.50
C LYS A 10 -3.33 -10.64 -4.12
N PRO A 11 -3.37 -10.48 -5.46
CA PRO A 11 -4.15 -9.43 -6.11
C PRO A 11 -5.64 -9.39 -5.73
N ASP A 12 -6.23 -10.54 -5.42
CA ASP A 12 -7.63 -10.75 -5.07
C ASP A 12 -7.93 -10.59 -3.56
N LYS A 13 -6.91 -10.48 -2.70
CA LYS A 13 -7.11 -10.36 -1.26
C LYS A 13 -7.91 -9.10 -0.93
N ILE A 14 -8.94 -9.30 -0.12
CA ILE A 14 -9.86 -8.25 0.31
C ILE A 14 -9.29 -7.59 1.55
N LEU A 15 -8.94 -6.30 1.44
CA LEU A 15 -8.56 -5.48 2.59
C LEU A 15 -9.80 -4.76 3.13
N THR A 16 -9.94 -4.75 4.46
CA THR A 16 -10.94 -3.96 5.18
C THR A 16 -10.25 -2.96 6.10
N ARG A 17 -10.89 -1.81 6.37
CA ARG A 17 -10.33 -0.78 7.24
C ARG A 17 -10.02 -1.32 8.64
N GLU A 18 -10.92 -2.14 9.18
CA GLU A 18 -10.78 -2.76 10.49
C GLU A 18 -9.54 -3.66 10.56
N ALA A 19 -9.38 -4.56 9.58
CA ALA A 19 -8.23 -5.45 9.54
C ALA A 19 -6.90 -4.69 9.35
N ILE A 20 -6.90 -3.62 8.54
CA ILE A 20 -5.72 -2.75 8.40
C ILE A 20 -5.39 -2.00 9.69
N THR A 21 -6.42 -1.50 10.40
CA THR A 21 -6.21 -0.78 11.67
C THR A 21 -5.64 -1.72 12.72
N HIS A 22 -6.23 -2.93 12.84
CA HIS A 22 -5.75 -3.95 13.76
C HIS A 22 -4.32 -4.40 13.40
N GLU A 23 -4.03 -4.72 12.14
CA GLU A 23 -2.68 -5.14 11.74
C GLU A 23 -1.65 -4.01 11.93
N ALA A 24 -2.01 -2.75 11.66
CA ALA A 24 -1.13 -1.60 11.94
C ALA A 24 -0.72 -1.52 13.41
N ARG A 25 -1.70 -1.69 14.31
CA ARG A 25 -1.45 -1.77 15.76
C ARG A 25 -0.55 -2.94 16.11
N MET A 26 -0.92 -4.16 15.69
CA MET A 26 -0.16 -5.37 16.03
C MET A 26 1.27 -5.33 15.47
N THR A 27 1.45 -4.79 14.26
CA THR A 27 2.76 -4.61 13.64
C THR A 27 3.63 -3.63 14.43
N TYR A 28 3.05 -2.51 14.89
CA TYR A 28 3.77 -1.53 15.68
C TYR A 28 4.26 -2.12 17.01
N TRP A 29 3.34 -2.70 17.78
CA TRP A 29 3.67 -3.29 19.08
C TRP A 29 4.59 -4.50 18.95
N GLY A 30 4.34 -5.39 17.99
CA GLY A 30 5.22 -6.53 17.72
C GLY A 30 6.62 -6.10 17.29
N HIS A 31 6.76 -4.99 16.55
CA HIS A 31 8.06 -4.43 16.23
C HIS A 31 8.79 -3.88 17.46
N LEU A 32 8.09 -3.21 18.38
CA LEU A 32 8.69 -2.76 19.64
C LEU A 32 9.17 -3.94 20.49
N GLU A 33 8.33 -4.97 20.67
CA GLU A 33 8.70 -6.18 21.40
C GLU A 33 9.91 -6.87 20.77
N ALA A 34 9.90 -7.06 19.44
CA ALA A 34 11.04 -7.62 18.72
C ALA A 34 12.31 -6.78 18.89
N THR A 35 12.20 -5.45 18.90
CA THR A 35 13.33 -4.53 19.12
C THR A 35 13.88 -4.65 20.53
N ILE A 36 13.02 -4.79 21.53
CA ILE A 36 13.40 -5.01 22.92
C ILE A 36 14.20 -6.31 23.05
N TYR A 37 13.70 -7.41 22.48
CA TYR A 37 14.41 -8.69 22.46
C TYR A 37 15.75 -8.59 21.74
N GLN A 38 15.76 -7.97 20.56
CA GLN A 38 16.96 -7.85 19.73
C GLN A 38 18.10 -7.08 20.44
N PHE A 39 17.77 -5.97 21.11
CA PHE A 39 18.75 -5.08 21.71
C PHE A 39 18.89 -5.23 23.23
N HIS A 40 18.21 -6.22 23.82
CA HIS A 40 18.18 -6.44 25.26
C HIS A 40 17.83 -5.16 26.04
N SER A 41 16.82 -4.43 25.55
CA SER A 41 16.39 -3.18 26.16
C SER A 41 15.91 -3.42 27.60
N MET A 42 16.21 -2.49 28.50
CA MET A 42 15.66 -2.49 29.87
C MET A 42 14.23 -1.94 29.93
N HIS A 43 13.76 -1.30 28.86
CA HIS A 43 12.42 -0.76 28.75
C HIS A 43 11.45 -1.79 28.16
N SER A 44 10.24 -1.81 28.69
CA SER A 44 9.07 -2.47 28.10
C SER A 44 8.57 -1.74 26.86
N ALA A 45 7.77 -2.40 26.02
CA ALA A 45 7.20 -1.76 24.83
C ALA A 45 6.31 -0.57 25.21
N ALA A 46 5.55 -0.68 26.30
CA ALA A 46 4.69 0.40 26.79
C ALA A 46 5.49 1.64 27.22
N GLU A 47 6.65 1.45 27.85
CA GLU A 47 7.54 2.56 28.20
C GLU A 47 8.15 3.22 26.96
N LEU A 48 8.50 2.42 25.94
CA LEU A 48 8.99 2.95 24.67
C LEU A 48 7.91 3.73 23.93
N ASP A 49 6.68 3.22 23.82
CA ASP A 49 5.58 3.94 23.17
C ASP A 49 5.18 5.20 23.95
N ALA A 50 5.26 5.22 25.28
CA ALA A 50 5.01 6.44 26.05
C ALA A 50 5.96 7.61 25.65
N ILE A 51 7.16 7.27 25.18
CA ILE A 51 8.16 8.24 24.69
C ILE A 51 7.93 8.56 23.21
N LEU A 52 7.72 7.52 22.39
CA LEU A 52 7.66 7.64 20.93
C LEU A 52 6.30 8.11 20.42
N GLN A 53 5.22 7.77 21.14
CA GLN A 53 3.82 8.00 20.79
C GLN A 53 3.52 7.54 19.37
N GLY A 54 4.00 6.33 19.03
CA GLY A 54 4.06 5.87 17.65
C GLY A 54 2.77 5.20 17.18
N GLU A 55 2.08 4.48 18.07
CA GLU A 55 0.85 3.75 17.70
C GLU A 55 -0.19 4.65 17.03
N PRO A 56 -0.59 5.81 17.60
CA PRO A 56 -1.66 6.63 17.00
C PRO A 56 -1.30 7.09 15.58
N THR A 57 -0.04 7.49 15.37
CA THR A 57 0.46 7.96 14.07
C THR A 57 0.48 6.84 13.05
N ILE A 58 0.98 5.65 13.42
CA ILE A 58 1.03 4.48 12.53
C ILE A 58 -0.38 4.05 12.12
N VAL A 59 -1.31 3.95 13.08
CA VAL A 59 -2.71 3.59 12.81
C VAL A 59 -3.39 4.62 11.92
N ALA A 60 -3.25 5.92 12.22
CA ALA A 60 -3.83 6.99 11.41
C ALA A 60 -3.26 6.99 9.97
N THR A 61 -1.95 6.77 9.82
CA THR A 61 -1.30 6.70 8.51
C THR A 61 -1.74 5.48 7.72
N ALA A 62 -1.90 4.32 8.35
CA ALA A 62 -2.42 3.12 7.70
C ALA A 62 -3.86 3.31 7.22
N GLN A 63 -4.69 4.01 8.01
CA GLN A 63 -6.04 4.39 7.61
C GLN A 63 -6.07 5.39 6.44
N ALA A 64 -5.19 6.41 6.46
CA ALA A 64 -5.04 7.33 5.34
C ALA A 64 -4.57 6.60 4.06
N CYS A 65 -3.66 5.64 4.21
CA CYS A 65 -3.22 4.77 3.13
C CYS A 65 -4.37 3.90 2.59
N TYR A 66 -5.24 3.38 3.46
CA TYR A 66 -6.46 2.67 3.07
C TYR A 66 -7.43 3.54 2.29
N ASP A 67 -7.65 4.76 2.76
CA ASP A 67 -8.53 5.69 2.09
C ASP A 67 -8.04 6.06 0.70
N TYR A 68 -6.74 6.28 0.55
CA TYR A 68 -6.17 6.51 -0.76
C TYR A 68 -6.20 5.26 -1.64
N ALA A 69 -5.56 4.17 -1.20
CA ALA A 69 -5.35 2.97 -2.01
C ALA A 69 -6.68 2.29 -2.40
N ILE A 70 -7.58 2.11 -1.44
CA ILE A 70 -8.79 1.30 -1.63
C ILE A 70 -10.00 2.18 -1.95
N ASN A 71 -10.14 3.32 -1.29
CA ASN A 71 -11.29 4.20 -1.51
C ASN A 71 -11.07 5.26 -2.58
N GLY A 72 -9.84 5.46 -3.07
CA GLY A 72 -9.53 6.52 -4.02
C GLY A 72 -9.73 7.91 -3.41
N VAL A 73 -9.50 8.08 -2.11
CA VAL A 73 -9.63 9.38 -1.45
C VAL A 73 -8.23 9.92 -1.18
N LEU A 74 -7.83 10.93 -1.95
CA LEU A 74 -6.57 11.64 -1.73
C LEU A 74 -6.87 12.98 -1.08
N ARG A 75 -6.28 13.25 0.08
CA ARG A 75 -6.35 14.54 0.75
C ARG A 75 -5.01 15.26 0.52
N PRO A 76 -4.96 16.27 -0.37
CA PRO A 76 -3.77 17.10 -0.51
C PRO A 76 -3.43 17.82 0.79
N ALA A 77 -2.15 18.03 1.03
CA ALA A 77 -1.72 18.95 2.08
C ALA A 77 -2.15 20.39 1.74
N THR A 78 -2.49 21.16 2.76
CA THR A 78 -2.89 22.57 2.63
C THR A 78 -1.70 23.54 2.78
N SER A 79 -0.54 23.03 3.18
CA SER A 79 0.71 23.76 3.35
C SER A 79 1.92 22.83 3.19
N ASP A 80 3.10 23.40 2.93
CA ASP A 80 4.36 22.63 2.83
C ASP A 80 4.70 21.92 4.15
N VAL A 81 4.41 22.54 5.29
CA VAL A 81 4.62 21.94 6.61
C VAL A 81 3.74 20.70 6.81
N GLU A 82 2.47 20.76 6.40
CA GLU A 82 1.58 19.59 6.43
C GLU A 82 2.06 18.51 5.43
N ALA A 83 2.54 18.90 4.25
CA ALA A 83 3.06 17.98 3.24
C ALA A 83 4.30 17.21 3.73
N GLU A 84 5.20 17.91 4.42
CA GLU A 84 6.38 17.31 5.06
C GLU A 84 5.99 16.35 6.18
N SER A 85 5.05 16.75 7.05
CA SER A 85 4.54 15.89 8.13
C SER A 85 3.89 14.62 7.58
N ILE A 86 2.96 14.75 6.63
CA ILE A 86 2.32 13.59 5.98
C ILE A 86 3.39 12.70 5.34
N SER A 87 4.36 13.29 4.64
CA SER A 87 5.44 12.52 4.04
C SER A 87 6.31 11.80 5.07
N HIS A 88 6.54 12.39 6.24
CA HIS A 88 7.25 11.76 7.34
C HIS A 88 6.47 10.56 7.88
N ASP A 89 5.17 10.73 8.15
CA ASP A 89 4.32 9.68 8.70
C ASP A 89 4.22 8.48 7.75
N TRP A 90 4.05 8.74 6.45
CA TRP A 90 4.07 7.69 5.42
C TRP A 90 5.41 6.98 5.32
N LYS A 91 6.54 7.70 5.48
CA LYS A 91 7.87 7.09 5.56
C LYS A 91 8.00 6.21 6.79
N ALA A 92 7.49 6.64 7.94
CA ALA A 92 7.49 5.87 9.17
C ALA A 92 6.70 4.56 8.99
N LEU A 93 5.50 4.62 8.43
CA LEU A 93 4.71 3.42 8.09
C LEU A 93 5.46 2.49 7.13
N ALA A 94 5.98 3.02 6.02
CA ALA A 94 6.72 2.21 5.04
C ALA A 94 7.99 1.57 5.63
N SER A 95 8.67 2.27 6.54
CA SER A 95 9.84 1.77 7.25
C SER A 95 9.45 0.66 8.23
N LEU A 96 8.39 0.88 9.02
CA LEU A 96 7.87 -0.10 9.97
C LEU A 96 7.49 -1.40 9.27
N ILE A 97 6.70 -1.36 8.19
CA ILE A 97 6.27 -2.56 7.46
C ILE A 97 7.49 -3.41 7.05
N ARG A 98 8.56 -2.75 6.58
CA ARG A 98 9.79 -3.43 6.15
C ARG A 98 10.59 -4.02 7.30
N ALA A 99 10.72 -3.28 8.40
CA ALA A 99 11.54 -3.70 9.53
C ALA A 99 10.83 -4.75 10.39
N ALA A 100 9.51 -4.62 10.55
CA ALA A 100 8.70 -5.45 11.43
C ALA A 100 8.69 -6.92 10.99
N ARG A 101 8.61 -7.21 9.68
CA ARG A 101 8.60 -8.59 9.17
C ARG A 101 9.71 -9.44 9.77
N TYR A 102 10.96 -8.98 9.68
CA TYR A 102 12.10 -9.76 10.17
C TYR A 102 12.05 -9.91 11.68
N GLY A 103 11.79 -8.82 12.41
CA GLY A 103 11.68 -8.88 13.87
C GLY A 103 10.60 -9.87 14.33
N ILE A 104 9.42 -9.82 13.68
CA ILE A 104 8.31 -10.71 13.97
C ILE A 104 8.65 -12.17 13.64
N GLU A 105 9.22 -12.44 12.45
CA GLU A 105 9.58 -13.80 12.04
C GLU A 105 10.67 -14.43 12.94
N PHE A 106 11.65 -13.64 13.37
CA PHE A 106 12.77 -14.16 14.17
C PHE A 106 12.45 -14.28 15.66
N PHE A 107 11.72 -13.31 16.22
CA PHE A 107 11.47 -13.24 17.66
C PHE A 107 10.07 -13.72 18.07
N SER A 108 9.14 -13.89 17.11
CA SER A 108 7.75 -14.33 17.35
C SER A 108 7.12 -13.63 18.56
N PRO A 109 7.06 -12.28 18.55
CA PRO A 109 6.55 -11.53 19.68
C PRO A 109 5.05 -11.78 19.87
N GLU A 110 4.59 -11.61 21.11
CA GLU A 110 3.18 -11.60 21.48
C GLU A 110 2.79 -10.19 21.92
N VAL A 111 1.58 -9.77 21.56
CA VAL A 111 0.98 -8.49 22.00
C VAL A 111 -0.41 -8.79 22.53
N ASP A 112 -0.70 -8.36 23.76
CA ASP A 112 -1.99 -8.65 24.43
C ASP A 112 -2.34 -10.16 24.48
N SER A 113 -1.34 -11.04 24.59
CA SER A 113 -1.47 -12.51 24.52
C SER A 113 -1.91 -13.06 23.14
N GLU A 114 -1.75 -12.27 22.08
CA GLU A 114 -1.97 -12.69 20.70
C GLU A 114 -0.63 -12.77 19.96
N ASP A 115 -0.43 -13.85 19.20
CA ASP A 115 0.72 -14.01 18.30
C ASP A 115 0.70 -12.92 17.23
N VAL A 116 1.81 -12.19 17.09
CA VAL A 116 1.92 -11.19 16.03
C VAL A 116 2.29 -11.87 14.71
N GLY A 117 1.41 -11.75 13.72
CA GLY A 117 1.69 -12.16 12.35
C GLY A 117 2.54 -11.14 11.57
N VAL A 118 3.16 -11.59 10.49
CA VAL A 118 3.86 -10.69 9.54
C VAL A 118 2.87 -9.69 8.91
N PRO A 119 3.31 -8.47 8.55
CA PRO A 119 2.41 -7.37 8.12
C PRO A 119 1.93 -7.50 6.67
N ASP A 120 1.36 -8.64 6.28
CA ASP A 120 1.06 -8.97 4.88
C ASP A 120 -0.09 -8.12 4.29
N GLN A 121 -1.03 -7.62 5.10
CA GLN A 121 -2.09 -6.73 4.64
C GLN A 121 -1.56 -5.32 4.43
N LEU A 122 -0.69 -4.82 5.31
CA LEU A 122 -0.04 -3.52 5.18
C LEU A 122 0.94 -3.48 4.01
N GLU A 123 1.68 -4.56 3.76
CA GLU A 123 2.50 -4.70 2.56
C GLU A 123 1.65 -4.62 1.29
N GLN A 124 0.52 -5.34 1.29
CA GLN A 124 -0.41 -5.29 0.17
C GLN A 124 -1.05 -3.92 0.00
N LEU A 125 -1.38 -3.25 1.10
CA LEU A 125 -1.95 -1.93 1.09
C LEU A 125 -0.98 -0.90 0.51
N MET A 126 0.27 -0.92 0.96
CA MET A 126 1.32 -0.03 0.49
C MET A 126 1.59 -0.24 -1.00
N PHE A 127 1.67 -1.51 -1.45
CA PHE A 127 1.83 -1.81 -2.87
C PHE A 127 0.65 -1.30 -3.70
N HIS A 128 -0.59 -1.46 -3.22
CA HIS A 128 -1.78 -0.93 -3.88
C HIS A 128 -1.71 0.61 -3.98
N ALA A 129 -1.32 1.31 -2.91
CA ALA A 129 -1.15 2.76 -2.91
C ALA A 129 -0.12 3.22 -3.95
N MET A 130 1.02 2.52 -4.07
CA MET A 130 2.05 2.83 -5.07
C MET A 130 1.55 2.65 -6.51
N LEU A 131 0.82 1.58 -6.78
CA LEU A 131 0.22 1.37 -8.11
C LEU A 131 -0.83 2.42 -8.44
N ARG A 132 -1.64 2.82 -7.45
CA ARG A 132 -2.63 3.88 -7.62
C ARG A 132 -1.96 5.22 -7.88
N ALA A 133 -0.92 5.59 -7.12
CA ALA A 133 -0.13 6.80 -7.37
C ALA A 133 0.42 6.88 -8.79
N ARG A 134 0.96 5.77 -9.31
CA ARG A 134 1.39 5.68 -10.71
C ARG A 134 0.26 5.93 -11.70
N LEU A 135 -0.90 5.31 -11.47
CA LEU A 135 -2.08 5.50 -12.32
C LEU A 135 -2.58 6.95 -12.27
N ASP A 136 -2.69 7.52 -11.07
CA ASP A 136 -3.28 8.83 -10.82
C ASP A 136 -2.40 9.94 -11.41
N LEU A 137 -1.07 9.91 -11.20
CA LEU A 137 -0.15 10.89 -11.81
C LEU A 137 -0.21 10.90 -13.33
N ALA A 138 -0.48 9.74 -13.95
CA ALA A 138 -0.57 9.64 -15.40
C ALA A 138 -1.95 10.01 -15.96
N THR A 139 -3.00 10.03 -15.14
CA THR A 139 -4.39 10.09 -15.64
C THR A 139 -5.23 11.20 -15.06
N ILE A 140 -4.84 11.78 -13.92
CA ILE A 140 -5.47 12.97 -13.33
C ILE A 140 -4.76 14.21 -13.88
N PRO A 141 -5.46 15.08 -14.63
CA PRO A 141 -4.86 16.29 -15.17
C PRO A 141 -4.30 17.18 -14.06
N ASN A 142 -3.06 17.67 -14.26
CA ASN A 142 -2.37 18.60 -13.36
C ASN A 142 -2.16 18.09 -11.92
N LEU A 143 -2.21 16.77 -11.69
CA LEU A 143 -1.79 16.23 -10.40
C LEU A 143 -0.26 16.29 -10.32
N ASP A 144 0.25 17.15 -9.46
CA ASP A 144 1.68 17.25 -9.17
C ASP A 144 2.13 16.06 -8.31
N GLU A 145 3.33 15.52 -8.58
CA GLU A 145 3.92 14.47 -7.75
C GLU A 145 4.15 14.90 -6.30
N ASP A 146 4.33 16.21 -6.08
CA ASP A 146 4.53 16.76 -4.74
C ASP A 146 3.28 16.69 -3.86
N VAL A 147 2.08 16.56 -4.47
CA VAL A 147 0.82 16.31 -3.76
C VAL A 147 0.82 14.94 -3.07
N LEU A 148 1.61 14.00 -3.59
CA LEU A 148 1.68 12.65 -3.02
C LEU A 148 2.74 12.55 -1.92
N PRO A 149 2.47 11.76 -0.87
CA PRO A 149 3.48 11.40 0.12
C PRO A 149 4.71 10.79 -0.55
N SER A 150 5.90 11.22 -0.13
CA SER A 150 7.16 10.84 -0.79
C SER A 150 7.38 9.32 -1.02
N PRO A 151 6.93 8.37 -0.18
CA PRO A 151 7.06 6.93 -0.50
C PRO A 151 6.27 6.48 -1.74
N LEU A 152 5.28 7.24 -2.19
CA LEU A 152 4.43 6.91 -3.33
C LEU A 152 4.91 7.51 -4.65
N ARG A 153 5.87 8.45 -4.61
CA ARG A 153 6.37 9.13 -5.81
C ARG A 153 7.14 8.12 -6.68
N PRO A 154 6.67 7.82 -7.90
CA PRO A 154 7.16 6.68 -8.65
C PRO A 154 8.47 6.96 -9.38
N ALA A 155 9.23 5.89 -9.62
CA ALA A 155 10.29 5.87 -10.63
C ALA A 155 9.69 5.51 -12.00
N THR A 156 9.30 6.53 -12.78
CA THR A 156 9.40 6.57 -14.26
C THR A 156 8.66 5.54 -15.16
N SER A 157 7.78 4.65 -14.69
CA SER A 157 7.03 3.75 -15.60
C SER A 157 5.67 4.29 -16.03
N HIS A 158 5.36 4.21 -17.34
CA HIS A 158 4.09 4.63 -17.96
C HIS A 158 3.05 3.51 -18.17
N LYS A 159 3.31 2.30 -17.67
CA LYS A 159 2.51 1.10 -17.97
C LYS A 159 2.34 0.22 -16.74
N LEU A 160 1.33 -0.65 -16.79
CA LEU A 160 1.07 -1.67 -15.77
C LEU A 160 1.11 -3.06 -16.38
N ASN A 161 1.67 -4.03 -15.66
CA ASN A 161 1.56 -5.44 -16.00
C ASN A 161 0.21 -6.01 -15.51
N LEU A 162 -0.14 -7.23 -15.95
CA LEU A 162 -1.44 -7.83 -15.61
C LEU A 162 -1.63 -8.11 -14.11
N LYS A 163 -0.55 -8.40 -13.37
CA LYS A 163 -0.60 -8.59 -11.91
C LYS A 163 -0.93 -7.28 -11.21
N GLU A 164 -0.29 -6.18 -11.62
CA GLU A 164 -0.55 -4.83 -11.09
C GLU A 164 -1.99 -4.37 -11.37
N ILE A 165 -2.50 -4.64 -12.58
CA ILE A 165 -3.92 -4.41 -12.91
C ILE A 165 -4.83 -5.25 -11.98
N GLY A 166 -4.44 -6.50 -11.72
CA GLY A 166 -5.16 -7.38 -10.79
C GLY A 166 -5.26 -6.79 -9.40
N VAL A 167 -4.18 -6.19 -8.88
CA VAL A 167 -4.18 -5.54 -7.57
C VAL A 167 -5.16 -4.37 -7.52
N LEU A 168 -5.10 -3.47 -8.50
CA LEU A 168 -6.01 -2.31 -8.59
C LEU A 168 -7.47 -2.73 -8.76
N ALA A 169 -7.71 -3.78 -9.54
CA ALA A 169 -9.05 -4.33 -9.77
C ALA A 169 -9.56 -5.20 -8.62
N ARG A 170 -8.66 -5.62 -7.72
CA ARG A 170 -8.89 -6.64 -6.69
C ARG A 170 -9.37 -7.97 -7.26
N MET A 171 -8.62 -8.47 -8.25
CA MET A 171 -8.94 -9.66 -9.03
C MET A 171 -7.67 -10.49 -9.28
N GLU A 172 -7.84 -11.81 -9.38
CA GLU A 172 -6.75 -12.69 -9.80
C GLU A 172 -6.20 -12.31 -11.18
N GLU A 173 -4.89 -12.46 -11.38
CA GLU A 173 -4.23 -12.19 -12.66
C GLU A 173 -4.85 -13.02 -13.81
N LYS A 174 -5.30 -14.25 -13.52
CA LYS A 174 -6.01 -15.09 -14.49
C LYS A 174 -7.28 -14.42 -15.02
N SER A 175 -8.04 -13.75 -14.15
CA SER A 175 -9.25 -13.03 -14.53
C SER A 175 -8.93 -11.80 -15.37
N VAL A 176 -7.84 -11.09 -15.06
CA VAL A 176 -7.34 -9.97 -15.88
C VAL A 176 -6.90 -10.48 -17.26
N ARG A 177 -6.19 -11.60 -17.32
CA ARG A 177 -5.77 -12.24 -18.58
C ARG A 177 -6.94 -12.68 -19.45
N ASN A 178 -8.06 -13.09 -18.85
CA ASN A 178 -9.28 -13.39 -19.60
C ASN A 178 -9.89 -12.13 -20.21
N ALA A 179 -9.78 -10.99 -19.54
CA ALA A 179 -10.25 -9.71 -20.06
C ALA A 179 -9.45 -9.22 -21.27
N THR A 180 -8.22 -9.70 -21.49
CA THR A 180 -7.42 -9.29 -22.67
C THR A 180 -7.81 -10.03 -23.96
N GLN A 181 -8.62 -11.09 -23.85
CA GLN A 181 -9.01 -11.93 -24.98
C GLN A 181 -9.82 -11.14 -26.02
N PRO A 182 -9.66 -11.40 -27.34
CA PRO A 182 -10.36 -10.65 -28.39
C PRO A 182 -11.89 -10.64 -28.29
N LYS A 183 -12.48 -11.67 -27.68
CA LYS A 183 -13.93 -11.85 -27.52
C LYS A 183 -14.45 -11.36 -26.15
N ALA A 184 -13.61 -10.81 -25.29
CA ALA A 184 -14.04 -10.29 -24.00
C ALA A 184 -14.99 -9.09 -24.20
N PRO A 185 -16.17 -9.04 -23.54
CA PRO A 185 -17.15 -7.97 -23.76
C PRO A 185 -16.62 -6.55 -23.47
N ASP A 186 -15.83 -6.41 -22.41
CA ASP A 186 -15.07 -5.20 -22.08
C ASP A 186 -13.58 -5.55 -22.09
N ARG A 187 -13.05 -5.63 -23.31
CA ARG A 187 -11.69 -6.09 -23.56
C ARG A 187 -10.68 -5.09 -23.00
N LEU A 188 -9.72 -5.59 -22.23
CA LEU A 188 -8.54 -4.87 -21.78
C LEU A 188 -7.48 -4.90 -22.88
N GLN A 189 -7.21 -3.76 -23.49
CA GLN A 189 -6.19 -3.66 -24.53
C GLN A 189 -4.79 -3.74 -23.92
N THR A 190 -3.90 -4.47 -24.59
CA THR A 190 -2.54 -4.71 -24.12
C THR A 190 -1.55 -4.44 -25.24
N CYS A 191 -0.36 -3.99 -24.90
CA CYS A 191 0.79 -3.92 -25.79
C CYS A 191 1.91 -4.85 -25.29
N LYS A 192 2.93 -5.07 -26.15
CA LYS A 192 4.12 -5.84 -25.81
C LYS A 192 5.27 -4.88 -25.50
N GLU A 193 5.96 -5.13 -24.41
CA GLU A 193 7.20 -4.45 -24.05
C GLU A 193 8.26 -5.52 -23.74
N GLY A 194 9.15 -5.75 -24.72
CA GLY A 194 10.00 -6.94 -24.74
C GLY A 194 9.17 -8.22 -24.68
N THR A 195 9.40 -9.05 -23.67
CA THR A 195 8.66 -10.30 -23.44
C THR A 195 7.38 -10.11 -22.61
N ARG A 196 7.19 -8.93 -22.01
CA ARG A 196 6.10 -8.65 -21.07
C ARG A 196 4.85 -8.17 -21.79
N THR A 197 3.69 -8.56 -21.24
CA THR A 197 2.38 -8.04 -21.66
C THR A 197 1.99 -6.94 -20.68
N VAL A 198 1.78 -5.74 -21.19
CA VAL A 198 1.55 -4.55 -20.39
C VAL A 198 0.34 -3.76 -20.92
N VAL A 199 -0.16 -2.85 -20.10
CA VAL A 199 -1.33 -2.01 -20.34
C VAL A 199 -0.93 -0.56 -20.11
N GLU A 200 -1.25 0.32 -21.04
CA GLU A 200 -1.06 1.77 -20.88
C GLU A 200 -1.99 2.33 -19.79
N PHE A 201 -1.56 3.34 -19.04
CA PHE A 201 -2.34 3.85 -17.89
C PHE A 201 -3.76 4.33 -18.24
N HIS A 202 -3.94 5.03 -19.35
CA HIS A 202 -5.29 5.50 -19.74
C HIS A 202 -6.23 4.33 -20.06
N GLU A 203 -5.71 3.29 -20.70
CA GLU A 203 -6.48 2.07 -20.97
C GLU A 203 -6.77 1.30 -19.68
N ALA A 204 -5.79 1.19 -18.78
CA ALA A 204 -5.98 0.62 -17.46
C ALA A 204 -7.11 1.35 -16.70
N LEU A 205 -7.07 2.68 -16.64
CA LEU A 205 -8.10 3.48 -15.97
C LEU A 205 -9.47 3.29 -16.62
N ARG A 206 -9.56 3.30 -17.96
CA ARG A 206 -10.82 3.07 -18.68
C ARG A 206 -11.45 1.74 -18.25
N TRP A 207 -10.67 0.68 -18.23
CA TRP A 207 -11.14 -0.65 -17.87
C TRP A 207 -11.46 -0.79 -16.38
N LEU A 208 -10.60 -0.24 -15.52
CA LEU A 208 -10.76 -0.24 -14.05
C LEU A 208 -12.03 0.48 -13.60
N LYS A 209 -12.43 1.58 -14.26
CA LYS A 209 -13.70 2.29 -14.00
C LYS A 209 -14.94 1.40 -14.08
N GLY A 210 -14.88 0.31 -14.86
CA GLY A 210 -15.97 -0.66 -14.97
C GLY A 210 -15.94 -1.77 -13.91
N ARG A 211 -14.98 -1.78 -12.98
CA ARG A 211 -14.82 -2.84 -11.97
C ARG A 211 -15.47 -2.45 -10.65
N ARG A 212 -16.21 -3.38 -10.04
CA ARG A 212 -16.97 -3.17 -8.80
C ARG A 212 -16.15 -2.59 -7.64
N HIS A 213 -14.89 -2.97 -7.53
CA HIS A 213 -14.06 -2.66 -6.37
C HIS A 213 -13.05 -1.53 -6.62
N PHE A 214 -13.05 -0.95 -7.81
CA PHE A 214 -12.19 0.18 -8.13
C PHE A 214 -13.00 1.48 -8.07
N LYS A 215 -12.58 2.40 -7.20
CA LYS A 215 -13.08 3.77 -7.15
C LYS A 215 -12.04 4.68 -7.80
N PRO A 216 -12.39 5.48 -8.83
CA PRO A 216 -11.51 6.53 -9.33
C PRO A 216 -11.15 7.50 -8.21
N THR A 217 -9.92 8.01 -8.23
CA THR A 217 -9.46 8.90 -7.19
C THR A 217 -10.19 10.25 -7.22
N VAL A 218 -10.54 10.75 -6.04
CA VAL A 218 -11.11 12.07 -5.79
C VAL A 218 -10.19 12.83 -4.83
N LEU A 219 -10.00 14.13 -5.10
CA LEU A 219 -9.31 15.05 -4.21
C LEU A 219 -10.34 15.62 -3.23
N VAL A 220 -10.06 15.55 -1.93
CA VAL A 220 -10.94 16.06 -0.86
C VAL A 220 -10.29 17.14 -0.02
#